data_AF-A0A371EZ71-F1
#
_entry.id   AF-A0A371EZ71-F1
#
_cell.length_a   1.000
_cell.length_b   1.000
_cell.length_c   1.000
_cell.angle_alpha   90.00
_cell.angle_beta   90.00
_cell.angle_gamma   90.00
#
_symmetry.space_group_name_H-M   'P 1'
#
loop_
_entity.id
_entity.type
_entity.pdbx_description
1 polymer ?
#
loop_
_entity_poly.entity_id
_entity_poly.type
_entity_poly.pdbx_seq_one_letter_code
_entity_poly.pdbx_strand_id
1 'polypeptide(L)' 'MELKSLPNHLKYAYLDNEQQLSVIIANNLHQEQEDKLLEVLRGNQAHKATTEEIESDHPRRGIIYPISNS' A
#
# COMPACT_ATOMS: atom_id res chain seq x y z
N MET A 1 -12.35 5.63 12.29
CA MET A 1 -11.99 5.70 10.86
C MET A 1 -13.18 6.24 10.10
N GLU A 2 -13.03 7.37 9.39
CA GLU A 2 -14.06 7.88 8.48
C GLU A 2 -13.79 7.33 7.08
N LEU A 3 -14.34 6.16 6.76
CA LEU A 3 -14.25 5.59 5.42
C LEU A 3 -15.25 6.30 4.50
N LYS A 4 -14.80 6.67 3.30
CA LYS A 4 -15.68 7.28 2.29
C LYS A 4 -16.79 6.29 1.93
N SER A 5 -17.99 6.82 1.66
CA SER A 5 -19.08 6.00 1.13
C SER A 5 -18.68 5.47 -0.24
N LEU A 6 -18.76 4.14 -0.43
CA LEU A 6 -18.54 3.51 -1.72
C LEU A 6 -19.83 3.32 -2.51
N PRO A 7 -19.75 3.29 -3.84
CA PRO A 7 -20.82 2.77 -4.69
C PRO A 7 -21.20 1.33 -4.30
N ASN A 8 -22.49 0.97 -4.40
CA ASN A 8 -23.03 -0.35 -3.99
C ASN A 8 -22.37 -1.59 -4.63
N HIS A 9 -21.72 -1.42 -5.78
CA HIS A 9 -21.02 -2.49 -6.49
C HIS A 9 -19.58 -2.70 -5.99
N LEU A 10 -19.12 -1.91 -5.03
CA LEU A 10 -17.80 -1.99 -4.42
C LEU A 10 -17.92 -2.19 -2.91
N LYS A 11 -16.95 -2.89 -2.32
CA LYS A 11 -16.80 -3.08 -0.88
C LYS A 11 -15.35 -2.98 -0.45
N TYR A 12 -15.13 -2.70 0.83
CA TYR A 12 -13.81 -2.84 1.44
C TYR A 12 -13.56 -4.30 1.80
N ALA A 13 -12.37 -4.80 1.48
CA ALA A 13 -11.84 -6.04 1.99
C ALA A 13 -10.50 -5.78 2.68
N TYR A 14 -10.22 -6.51 3.75
CA TYR A 14 -9.02 -6.31 4.55
C TYR A 14 -8.00 -7.39 4.19
N LEU A 15 -6.77 -6.97 3.90
CA LEU A 15 -5.66 -7.89 3.59
C LEU A 15 -5.02 -8.47 4.84
N ASP A 16 -5.14 -7.77 5.97
CA ASP A 16 -4.55 -8.15 7.25
C ASP A 16 -5.54 -7.97 8.41
N ASN A 17 -5.32 -8.72 9.49
CA ASN A 17 -6.13 -8.77 10.70
C ASN A 17 -6.16 -7.42 11.43
N GLU A 18 -5.12 -6.60 11.27
CA GLU A 18 -5.06 -5.25 11.85
C GLU A 18 -5.92 -4.23 11.09
N GLN A 19 -6.60 -4.63 10.00
CA GLN A 19 -7.43 -3.77 9.15
C GLN A 19 -6.69 -2.54 8.57
N GLN A 20 -5.36 -2.49 8.69
CA GLN A 20 -4.54 -1.37 8.22
C GLN A 20 -4.49 -1.29 6.70
N LEU A 21 -4.64 -2.43 6.02
CA LEU A 21 -4.60 -2.54 4.56
C LEU A 21 -5.98 -2.92 4.03
N SER A 22 -6.85 -1.92 3.93
CA SER A 22 -8.13 -2.05 3.24
C SER A 22 -7.94 -1.86 1.73
N VAL A 23 -8.44 -2.80 0.94
CA VAL A 23 -8.53 -2.72 -0.52
C VAL A 23 -9.99 -2.60 -0.94
N ILE A 24 -10.22 -1.91 -2.05
CA ILE A 24 -11.55 -1.78 -2.65
C ILE A 24 -11.70 -2.87 -3.69
N ILE A 25 -12.70 -3.75 -3.51
CA ILE A 25 -13.01 -4.84 -4.43
C ILE A 25 -14.47 -4.78 -4.88
N ALA A 26 -14.81 -5.51 -5.94
CA ALA A 26 -16.20 -5.61 -6.37
C ALA A 26 -17.03 -6.44 -5.37
N ASN A 27 -18.23 -5.96 -5.05
CA ASN A 27 -19.14 -6.60 -4.10
C ASN A 27 -19.86 -7.83 -4.70
N ASN A 28 -19.75 -8.04 -6.01
CA ASN A 28 -20.36 -9.17 -6.71
C ASN A 28 -19.41 -10.37 -6.89
N LEU A 29 -18.23 -10.35 -6.27
CA LEU A 29 -17.29 -11.47 -6.30
C LEU A 29 -17.80 -12.60 -5.41
N HIS A 30 -17.70 -13.84 -5.91
CA HIS A 30 -17.88 -15.02 -5.08
C HIS A 30 -16.71 -15.17 -4.10
N GLN A 31 -16.96 -15.82 -2.96
CA GLN A 31 -15.96 -16.02 -1.90
C GLN A 31 -14.63 -16.57 -2.45
N GLU A 32 -14.68 -17.56 -3.34
CA GLU A 32 -13.48 -18.15 -3.94
C GLU A 32 -12.67 -17.15 -4.79
N GLN A 33 -13.35 -16.24 -5.50
CA GLN A 33 -12.71 -15.20 -6.30
C GLN A 33 -12.08 -14.13 -5.42
N GLU A 34 -12.78 -13.76 -4.34
CA GLU A 34 -12.28 -12.85 -3.32
C GLU A 34 -11.03 -13.43 -2.64
N ASP A 35 -11.07 -14.69 -2.21
CA ASP A 35 -9.94 -15.36 -1.55
C ASP A 35 -8.71 -15.41 -2.45
N LYS A 36 -8.88 -15.79 -3.72
CA LYS A 36 -7.80 -15.78 -4.74
C LYS A 36 -7.24 -14.39 -4.97
N LEU A 37 -8.10 -13.37 -5.04
CA LEU A 37 -7.67 -11.98 -5.22
C LEU A 37 -6.86 -11.51 -4.01
N LEU A 38 -7.33 -11.79 -2.79
CA LEU A 38 -6.64 -11.43 -1.55
C LEU A 38 -5.31 -12.18 -1.40
N GLU A 39 -5.24 -13.45 -1.82
CA GLU A 39 -3.99 -14.24 -1.85
C GLU A 39 -2.94 -13.60 -2.76
N VAL A 40 -3.32 -13.21 -3.98
CA VAL A 40 -2.42 -12.52 -4.91
C VAL A 40 -1.98 -11.15 -4.36
N LEU A 41 -2.90 -10.41 -3.74
CA LEU A 41 -2.60 -9.11 -3.15
C LEU A 41 -1.66 -9.22 -1.95
N ARG A 42 -1.86 -10.21 -1.06
CA ARG A 42 -0.92 -10.51 0.05
C ARG A 42 0.46 -10.90 -0.47
N GLY A 43 0.55 -11.75 -1.49
CA GLY A 43 1.81 -12.17 -2.09
C GLY A 43 2.59 -11.02 -2.76
N ASN A 44 1.90 -10.04 -3.32
CA ASN A 44 2.52 -8.87 -3.95
C ASN A 44 3.01 -7.80 -2.95
N GLN A 45 2.45 -7.75 -1.74
CA GLN A 45 2.92 -6.83 -0.69
C GLN A 45 4.24 -7.26 -0.06
N ALA A 46 4.49 -8.58 0.04
CA ALA A 46 5.78 -9.11 0.49
C ALA A 46 6.97 -8.67 -0.38
N HIS A 47 6.71 -8.26 -1.63
CA HIS A 47 7.73 -7.76 -2.56
C HIS A 47 7.92 -6.22 -2.50
N LYS A 48 7.23 -5.51 -1.61
CA LYS A 48 7.35 -4.04 -1.46
C LYS A 48 7.77 -3.60 -0.05
N ALA A 49 8.26 -4.52 0.78
CA ALA A 49 8.83 -4.25 2.10
C ALA A 49 10.32 -4.62 2.19
N THR A 50 11.05 -4.57 1.07
CA THR A 50 12.52 -4.59 1.07
C THR A 50 13.01 -3.25 0.52
N THR A 51 12.92 -2.23 1.36
CA THR A 51 13.78 -1.04 1.25
C THR A 51 14.47 -0.88 2.60
N GLU A 52 15.26 -1.88 2.96
CA GLU A 52 16.28 -1.74 3.99
C GLU A 52 17.42 -0.94 3.35
N GLU A 53 17.44 0.34 3.69
CA GLU A 53 18.59 1.21 3.92
C GLU A 53 19.87 0.92 3.12
N ILE A 54 20.14 1.77 2.14
CA ILE A 54 21.51 2.01 1.69
C ILE A 54 22.18 2.79 2.83
N GLU A 55 22.76 2.08 3.82
CA GLU A 55 23.73 2.67 4.73
C GLU A 55 24.92 3.17 3.89
N SER A 56 24.82 4.44 3.50
CA SER A 56 25.91 5.21 2.91
C SER A 56 26.89 5.57 4.02
N ASP A 57 27.67 4.61 4.49
CA ASP A 57 29.00 4.96 4.99
C ASP A 57 29.82 5.42 3.79
N HIS A 58 30.72 6.39 3.99
CA HIS A 58 31.53 7.17 3.02
C HIS A 58 31.02 8.62 2.76
N PRO A 59 31.64 9.63 3.39
CA PRO A 59 31.16 11.00 3.39
C PRO A 59 31.70 11.78 2.18
N ARG A 60 30.90 12.03 1.15
CA ARG A 60 31.23 13.07 0.14
C ARG A 60 30.02 13.81 -0.41
N ARG A 61 29.88 15.04 0.09
CA ARG A 61 29.43 16.28 -0.59
C ARG A 61 28.16 16.20 -1.44
N GLY A 62 27.09 16.76 -0.88
CA GLY A 62 26.03 17.42 -1.64
C GLY A 62 25.32 18.43 -0.76
N ILE A 63 25.88 19.63 -0.61
CA ILE A 63 25.17 20.77 -0.01
C ILE A 63 24.03 21.17 -0.95
N ILE A 64 22.80 20.81 -0.61
CA ILE A 64 21.59 21.30 -1.29
C ILE A 64 21.35 22.73 -0.80
N TYR A 65 21.57 23.72 -1.66
CA TYR A 65 21.22 25.11 -1.36
C TYR A 65 19.69 25.28 -1.40
N PRO A 66 19.08 25.97 -0.41
CA PRO A 66 17.67 26.35 -0.49
C PRO A 66 17.47 27.33 -1.65
N ILE A 67 16.40 27.14 -2.42
CA ILE A 67 15.98 28.08 -3.45
C ILE A 67 15.43 29.33 -2.74
N SER A 68 16.33 30.20 -2.30
CA SER A 68 16.01 31.60 -2.02
C SER A 68 16.44 32.42 -3.23
N ASN A 69 15.45 32.88 -4.00
CA ASN A 69 15.48 34.07 -4.85
C ASN A 69 14.12 34.15 -5.56
N SER A 70 13.45 35.27 -5.75
CA SER A 70 13.43 36.64 -5.21
C SER A 70 12.15 37.25 -5.80
#